data_AF-A0A0L6J308-F1
#
_entry.id   AF-A0A0L6J308-F1
#
_cell.length_a   1.000
_cell.length_b   1.000
_cell.length_c   1.000
_cell.angle_alpha   90.00
_cell.angle_beta   90.00
_cell.angle_gamma   90.00
#
_symmetry.space_group_name_H-M   'P 1'
#
loop_
_entity.id
_entity.type
_entity.pdbx_description
1 polymer ?
#
loop_
_entity_poly.entity_id
_entity_poly.type
_entity_poly.pdbx_seq_one_letter_code
_entity_poly.pdbx_strand_id
1 'polypeptide(L)'
;MAGSFKAPQPAGDGADAFTEHLTRCGVPWSLAHALSPWMSVVDRVGPGMTPWLRETTRLTVLAQREWTEPTTQIEEALERARAASEALAAAIDGPDGRDDVYKQRAAARAALYDLVAALRQAVPSAWTIAHGLGR
;
A
#
# COMPACT_ATOMS: atom_id res chain seq x y z
N MET A 1 0.84 -26.72 -19.85
CA MET A 1 0.01 -26.70 -18.63
C MET A 1 0.23 -25.37 -17.94
N ALA A 2 -0.73 -24.45 -18.04
CA ALA A 2 -0.66 -23.16 -17.35
C ALA A 2 -1.17 -23.36 -15.92
N GLY A 3 -0.26 -23.33 -14.94
CA GLY A 3 -0.62 -23.33 -13.53
C GLY A 3 -1.35 -22.04 -13.20
N SER A 4 -2.64 -22.12 -12.85
CA SER A 4 -3.38 -20.97 -12.32
C SER A 4 -2.72 -20.55 -11.00
N PHE A 5 -2.07 -19.38 -11.01
CA PHE A 5 -1.66 -18.71 -9.79
C PHE A 5 -2.94 -18.29 -9.05
N LYS A 6 -3.35 -19.08 -8.06
CA LYS A 6 -4.43 -18.69 -7.15
C LYS A 6 -3.86 -17.67 -6.19
N ALA A 7 -4.10 -16.39 -6.47
CA ALA A 7 -3.75 -15.33 -5.52
C ALA A 7 -4.35 -15.67 -4.15
N PRO A 8 -3.58 -15.59 -3.06
CA PRO A 8 -4.13 -15.78 -1.73
C PRO A 8 -5.27 -14.79 -1.53
N GLN A 9 -6.45 -15.27 -1.13
CA GLN A 9 -7.57 -14.40 -0.78
C GLN A 9 -7.08 -13.42 0.30
N PRO A 10 -7.18 -12.10 0.09
CA PRO A 10 -6.91 -11.17 1.17
C PRO A 10 -7.91 -11.48 2.29
N ALA A 11 -7.40 -11.75 3.50
CA ALA A 11 -8.28 -12.01 4.63
C ALA A 11 -9.19 -10.79 4.82
N GLY A 12 -10.50 -10.97 4.65
CA GLY A 12 -11.52 -9.92 4.74
C GLY A 12 -11.40 -9.12 6.04
N ASP A 13 -11.08 -9.79 7.15
CA ASP A 13 -11.01 -9.14 8.47
C ASP A 13 -9.83 -8.17 8.64
N GLY A 14 -8.75 -8.31 7.87
CA GLY A 14 -7.54 -7.50 8.03
C GLY A 14 -7.60 -6.17 7.29
N ALA A 15 -8.12 -6.17 6.06
CA ALA A 15 -8.23 -4.96 5.25
C ALA A 15 -9.28 -4.00 5.82
N ASP A 16 -10.36 -4.53 6.40
CA ASP A 16 -11.40 -3.74 7.04
C ASP A 16 -10.87 -3.07 8.32
N ALA A 17 -10.09 -3.79 9.12
CA ALA A 17 -9.45 -3.23 10.33
C ALA A 17 -8.42 -2.13 10.01
N PHE A 18 -7.62 -2.30 8.94
CA PHE A 18 -6.70 -1.25 8.48
C PHE A 18 -7.45 -0.04 7.96
N THR A 19 -8.50 -0.25 7.16
CA THR A 19 -9.31 0.84 6.62
C THR A 19 -9.93 1.65 7.75
N GLU A 20 -10.52 0.97 8.73
CA GLU A 20 -11.11 1.61 9.90
C GLU A 20 -10.07 2.38 10.73
N HIS A 21 -8.88 1.80 10.95
CA HIS A 21 -7.78 2.49 11.63
C HIS A 21 -7.36 3.77 10.90
N LEU A 22 -7.17 3.70 9.59
CA LEU A 22 -6.76 4.84 8.77
C LEU A 22 -7.84 5.94 8.74
N THR A 23 -9.12 5.57 8.67
CA THR A 23 -10.23 6.52 8.74
C THR A 23 -10.27 7.23 10.10
N ARG A 24 -10.03 6.51 11.22
CA ARG A 24 -9.91 7.13 12.55
C ARG A 24 -8.71 8.08 12.66
N CYS A 25 -7.66 7.85 11.89
CA CYS A 25 -6.51 8.75 11.77
C CYS A 25 -6.78 9.98 10.89
N GLY A 26 -7.98 10.13 10.32
CA GLY A 26 -8.39 11.27 9.51
C GLY A 26 -8.04 11.15 8.03
N VAL A 27 -7.75 9.95 7.53
CA VAL A 27 -7.66 9.68 6.09
C VAL A 27 -9.08 9.49 5.54
N PRO A 28 -9.46 10.14 4.43
CA PRO A 28 -10.72 9.88 3.75
C PRO A 28 -10.93 8.38 3.49
N TRP A 29 -12.14 7.87 3.71
CA TRP A 29 -12.43 6.43 3.66
C TRP A 29 -12.02 5.79 2.32
N SER A 30 -12.25 6.48 1.21
CA SER A 30 -11.86 5.99 -0.12
C SER A 30 -10.35 5.79 -0.27
N LEU A 31 -9.56 6.76 0.20
CA LEU A 31 -8.09 6.69 0.18
C LEU A 31 -7.58 5.62 1.15
N ALA A 32 -8.20 5.49 2.32
CA ALA A 32 -7.91 4.42 3.29
C ALA A 32 -8.17 3.04 2.67
N HIS A 33 -9.33 2.86 2.04
CA HIS A 33 -9.72 1.60 1.41
C HIS A 33 -8.75 1.20 0.28
N ALA A 34 -8.29 2.15 -0.53
CA ALA A 34 -7.28 1.86 -1.56
C ALA A 34 -5.91 1.49 -0.98
N LEU A 35 -5.55 2.02 0.19
CA LEU A 35 -4.25 1.81 0.82
C LEU A 35 -4.18 0.51 1.65
N SER A 36 -5.29 0.11 2.27
CA SER A 36 -5.35 -1.06 3.16
C SER A 36 -4.81 -2.37 2.57
N PRO A 37 -5.08 -2.72 1.29
CA PRO A 37 -4.49 -3.91 0.66
C PRO A 37 -2.96 -3.89 0.70
N TRP A 38 -2.35 -2.74 0.42
CA TRP A 38 -0.89 -2.59 0.41
C TRP A 38 -0.30 -2.76 1.80
N MET A 39 -0.89 -2.13 2.83
CA MET A 39 -0.45 -2.32 4.22
C MET A 39 -0.55 -3.78 4.67
N SER A 40 -1.69 -4.44 4.39
CA SER A 40 -1.89 -5.85 4.71
C SER A 40 -0.88 -6.75 4.00
N VAL A 41 -0.53 -6.44 2.75
CA VAL A 41 0.45 -7.22 1.98
C VAL A 41 1.85 -7.09 2.57
N VAL A 42 2.29 -5.88 2.94
CA VAL A 42 3.60 -5.63 3.57
C VAL A 42 3.73 -6.40 4.89
N ASP A 43 2.62 -6.55 5.61
CA ASP A 43 2.60 -7.26 6.89
C ASP A 43 2.67 -8.77 6.77
N ARG A 44 2.22 -9.34 5.65
CA ARG A 44 2.05 -10.79 5.50
C ARG A 44 2.92 -11.43 4.44
N VAL A 45 3.53 -10.62 3.57
CA VAL A 45 4.37 -11.10 2.48
C VAL A 45 5.50 -11.98 3.02
N GLY A 46 5.73 -13.11 2.36
CA GLY A 46 6.82 -14.03 2.62
C GLY A 46 7.32 -14.66 1.32
N PRO A 47 8.18 -15.69 1.40
CA PRO A 47 8.72 -16.37 0.22
C PRO A 47 7.62 -16.80 -0.75
N GLY A 48 7.80 -16.52 -2.04
CA GLY A 48 6.82 -16.82 -3.10
C GLY A 48 5.67 -15.83 -3.24
N MET A 49 5.56 -14.83 -2.35
CA MET A 49 4.50 -13.80 -2.38
C MET A 49 4.98 -12.45 -2.91
N THR A 50 6.25 -12.31 -3.29
CA THR A 50 6.82 -11.05 -3.78
C THR A 50 6.17 -10.53 -5.07
N PRO A 51 5.70 -11.36 -6.03
CA PRO A 51 4.92 -10.85 -7.17
C PRO A 51 3.61 -10.18 -6.72
N TRP A 52 2.97 -10.71 -5.67
CA TRP A 52 1.74 -10.15 -5.12
C TRP A 52 1.98 -8.82 -4.41
N LEU A 53 3.10 -8.69 -3.68
CA LEU A 53 3.54 -7.41 -3.10
C LEU A 53 3.74 -6.34 -4.17
N ARG A 54 4.48 -6.67 -5.25
CA ARG A 54 4.76 -5.74 -6.36
C ARG A 54 3.48 -5.30 -7.06
N GLU A 55 2.58 -6.24 -7.37
CA GLU A 55 1.34 -5.90 -8.06
C GLU A 55 0.38 -5.09 -7.18
N THR A 56 0.23 -5.44 -5.90
CA THR A 56 -0.59 -4.66 -4.96
C THR A 56 -0.05 -3.25 -4.80
N THR A 57 1.28 -3.11 -4.64
CA THR A 57 1.95 -1.81 -4.60
C THR A 57 1.63 -0.98 -5.84
N ARG A 58 1.80 -1.57 -7.04
CA ARG A 58 1.55 -0.89 -8.32
C ARG A 58 0.11 -0.41 -8.45
N LEU A 59 -0.86 -1.27 -8.16
CA LEU A 59 -2.29 -0.94 -8.25
C LEU A 59 -2.69 0.15 -7.25
N THR A 60 -2.22 0.06 -6.01
CA THR A 60 -2.51 1.08 -5.00
C THR A 60 -1.89 2.42 -5.37
N VAL A 61 -0.64 2.46 -5.86
CA VAL A 61 -0.01 3.71 -6.32
C VAL A 61 -0.83 4.36 -7.44
N LEU A 62 -1.28 3.58 -8.43
CA LEU A 62 -2.12 4.10 -9.51
C LEU A 62 -3.45 4.65 -8.99
N ALA A 63 -4.12 3.93 -8.09
CA ALA A 63 -5.37 4.39 -7.50
C ALA A 63 -5.18 5.69 -6.70
N GLN A 64 -4.14 5.80 -5.88
CA GLN A 64 -3.87 7.02 -5.11
C GLN A 64 -3.59 8.23 -6.01
N ARG A 65 -2.82 8.04 -7.10
CA ARG A 65 -2.56 9.09 -8.10
C ARG A 65 -3.81 9.53 -8.84
N GLU A 66 -4.71 8.60 -9.14
CA GLU A 66 -5.98 8.93 -9.80
C GLU A 66 -6.94 9.62 -8.83
N TRP A 67 -6.92 9.24 -7.55
CA TRP A 67 -7.96 9.63 -6.60
C TRP A 67 -7.65 10.90 -5.81
N THR A 68 -6.40 11.37 -5.85
CA THR A 68 -5.96 12.59 -5.16
C THR A 68 -5.48 13.64 -6.15
N GLU A 69 -5.65 14.91 -5.80
CA GLU A 69 -4.96 15.99 -6.51
C GLU A 69 -3.44 15.84 -6.28
N PRO A 70 -2.62 15.85 -7.34
CA PRO A 70 -1.20 15.60 -7.22
C PRO A 70 -0.51 16.75 -6.50
N THR A 71 0.23 16.41 -5.45
CA THR A 71 1.14 17.33 -4.77
C THR A 71 2.54 16.71 -4.71
N THR A 72 3.58 17.53 -4.67
CA THR A 72 4.96 17.04 -4.53
C THR A 72 5.13 16.15 -3.30
N GLN A 73 4.48 16.51 -2.19
CA GLN A 73 4.53 15.74 -0.94
C GLN A 73 3.93 14.33 -1.10
N ILE A 74 2.77 14.22 -1.76
CA ILE A 74 2.10 12.92 -1.98
C ILE A 74 2.92 12.06 -2.93
N GLU A 75 3.42 12.64 -4.03
CA GLU A 75 4.24 11.90 -5.02
C GLU A 75 5.53 11.38 -4.42
N GLU A 76 6.23 12.20 -3.64
CA GLU A 76 7.43 11.75 -2.94
C GLU A 76 7.13 10.65 -1.91
N ALA A 77 6.02 10.76 -1.18
CA ALA A 77 5.63 9.74 -0.21
C ALA A 77 5.25 8.41 -0.89
N LEU A 78 4.54 8.47 -2.03
CA LEU A 78 4.22 7.30 -2.86
C LEU A 78 5.50 6.62 -3.36
N GLU A 79 6.46 7.39 -3.89
CA GLU A 79 7.71 6.82 -4.38
C GLU A 79 8.56 6.22 -3.26
N ARG A 80 8.63 6.86 -2.08
CA ARG A 80 9.30 6.28 -0.90
C ARG A 80 8.66 4.97 -0.47
N ALA A 81 7.33 4.91 -0.36
CA ALA A 81 6.60 3.71 0.02
C ALA A 81 6.79 2.58 -1.02
N ARG A 82 6.75 2.92 -2.31
CA ARG A 82 7.00 1.99 -3.42
C ARG A 82 8.42 1.44 -3.35
N ALA A 83 9.42 2.29 -3.21
CA ALA A 83 10.83 1.88 -3.13
C ALA A 83 11.09 0.98 -1.92
N ALA A 84 10.51 1.30 -0.75
CA ALA A 84 10.64 0.47 0.44
C ALA A 84 9.96 -0.90 0.29
N SER A 85 8.82 -0.96 -0.43
CA SER A 85 8.15 -2.22 -0.78
C SER A 85 8.97 -3.07 -1.74
N GLU A 86 9.63 -2.46 -2.73
CA GLU A 86 10.57 -3.19 -3.60
C GLU A 86 11.80 -3.70 -2.85
N ALA A 87 12.32 -2.91 -1.90
CA ALA A 87 13.43 -3.35 -1.04
C ALA A 87 13.02 -4.56 -0.19
N LEU A 88 11.80 -4.55 0.38
CA LEU A 88 11.25 -5.72 1.08
C LEU A 88 11.10 -6.93 0.16
N ALA A 89 10.62 -6.74 -1.07
CA ALA A 89 10.52 -7.82 -2.05
C ALA A 89 11.90 -8.42 -2.37
N ALA A 90 12.90 -7.56 -2.59
CA ALA A 90 14.27 -7.97 -2.85
C ALA A 90 14.88 -8.73 -1.66
N ALA A 91 14.64 -8.28 -0.42
CA ALA A 91 15.11 -8.96 0.78
C ALA A 91 14.46 -10.35 0.96
N ILE A 92 13.18 -10.50 0.60
CA ILE A 92 12.49 -11.80 0.66
C ILE A 92 12.98 -12.76 -0.43
N ASP A 93 13.24 -12.24 -1.63
CA ASP A 93 13.78 -13.01 -2.76
C ASP A 93 15.29 -13.31 -2.57
N GLY A 94 15.97 -12.56 -1.70
CA GLY A 94 17.42 -12.58 -1.51
C GLY A 94 17.93 -13.65 -0.53
N PRO A 95 19.25 -13.86 -0.51
CA PRO A 95 19.89 -14.86 0.36
C PRO A 95 20.10 -14.39 1.81
N ASP A 96 19.90 -13.09 2.10
CA ASP A 96 20.39 -12.38 3.29
C ASP A 96 19.65 -12.68 4.62
N GLY A 97 18.93 -13.80 4.66
CA GLY A 97 18.33 -14.34 5.88
C GLY A 97 17.18 -13.51 6.44
N ARG A 98 16.68 -13.91 7.62
CA ARG A 98 15.43 -13.37 8.20
C ARG A 98 15.57 -11.94 8.77
N ASP A 99 16.77 -11.54 9.17
CA ASP A 99 17.00 -10.25 9.83
C ASP A 99 16.90 -9.06 8.87
N ASP A 100 17.33 -9.21 7.62
CA ASP A 100 17.15 -8.18 6.60
C ASP A 100 15.67 -8.02 6.24
N VAL A 101 14.93 -9.13 6.09
CA VAL A 101 13.48 -9.10 5.85
C VAL A 101 12.73 -8.36 6.97
N TYR A 102 13.12 -8.54 8.23
CA TYR A 102 12.51 -7.81 9.35
C TYR A 102 12.77 -6.29 9.26
N LYS A 103 14.03 -5.91 8.99
CA LYS A 103 14.42 -4.50 8.83
C LYS A 103 13.71 -3.83 7.66
N GLN A 104 13.68 -4.48 6.49
CA GLN A 104 12.99 -3.93 5.32
C GLN A 104 11.47 -3.85 5.53
N ARG A 105 10.87 -4.78 6.28
CA ARG A 105 9.44 -4.70 6.63
C ARG A 105 9.15 -3.51 7.53
N ALA A 106 10.00 -3.26 8.52
CA ALA A 106 9.88 -2.08 9.38
C ALA A 106 10.01 -0.79 8.57
N ALA A 107 10.96 -0.73 7.61
CA ALA A 107 11.14 0.41 6.73
C ALA A 107 9.92 0.64 5.80
N ALA A 108 9.39 -0.44 5.19
CA ALA A 108 8.19 -0.36 4.35
C ALA A 108 6.97 0.13 5.13
N ARG A 109 6.78 -0.33 6.38
CA ARG A 109 5.73 0.18 7.28
C ARG A 109 5.89 1.67 7.56
N ALA A 110 7.10 2.10 7.93
CA ALA A 110 7.37 3.51 8.22
C ALA A 110 7.04 4.40 7.00
N ALA A 111 7.48 4.01 5.81
CA ALA A 111 7.17 4.75 4.58
C ALA A 111 5.67 4.79 4.26
N LEU A 112 4.93 3.72 4.54
CA LEU A 112 3.47 3.71 4.41
C LEU A 112 2.78 4.64 5.43
N TYR A 113 3.29 4.74 6.66
CA TYR A 113 2.77 5.71 7.63
C TYR A 113 3.08 7.16 7.24
N ASP A 114 4.22 7.44 6.62
CA ASP A 114 4.53 8.76 6.06
C ASP A 114 3.57 9.10 4.91
N LEU A 115 3.24 8.13 4.05
CA LEU A 115 2.22 8.28 3.03
C LEU A 115 0.84 8.57 3.63
N VAL A 116 0.45 7.85 4.68
CA VAL A 116 -0.79 8.14 5.42
C VAL A 116 -0.80 9.58 5.92
N ALA A 117 0.31 10.07 6.49
CA ALA A 117 0.41 11.44 6.96
C ALA A 117 0.23 12.47 5.84
N ALA A 118 0.79 12.21 4.64
CA ALA A 118 0.58 13.05 3.47
C ALA A 118 -0.88 13.00 2.98
N LEU A 119 -1.48 11.81 2.91
CA LEU A 119 -2.85 11.61 2.43
C LEU A 119 -3.92 12.23 3.34
N ARG A 120 -3.64 12.43 4.63
CA ARG A 120 -4.54 13.17 5.54
C ARG A 120 -4.78 14.62 5.12
N GLN A 121 -3.89 15.19 4.34
CA GLN A 121 -4.00 16.55 3.81
C GLN A 121 -4.38 16.57 2.32
N ALA A 122 -4.61 15.39 1.73
CA ALA A 122 -4.92 15.28 0.31
C ALA A 122 -6.34 15.79 0.02
N VAL A 123 -6.45 16.50 -1.10
CA VAL A 123 -7.74 16.88 -1.68
C VAL A 123 -8.13 15.79 -2.68
N PRO A 124 -9.38 15.29 -2.64
CA PRO A 124 -9.87 14.36 -3.65
C PRO A 124 -9.79 14.97 -5.06
N SER A 125 -9.40 14.17 -6.05
CA SER A 125 -9.34 14.64 -7.43
C SER A 125 -10.73 14.99 -7.99
N ALA A 126 -10.78 15.80 -9.05
CA ALA A 126 -12.05 16.09 -9.74
C ALA A 126 -12.81 14.82 -10.16
N TRP A 127 -12.10 13.79 -10.62
CA TRP A 127 -12.69 12.48 -10.95
C TRP A 127 -13.31 11.82 -9.71
N THR A 128 -12.61 11.85 -8.58
CA THR A 128 -13.06 11.26 -7.29
C THR A 128 -14.30 11.95 -6.75
N ILE A 129 -14.35 13.28 -6.87
CA ILE A 129 -15.52 14.08 -6.52
C ILE A 129 -16.70 13.72 -7.43
N ALA A 130 -16.49 13.64 -8.74
CA ALA A 130 -17.52 13.32 -9.72
C ALA A 130 -18.16 11.93 -9.49
N HIS A 131 -17.38 10.98 -8.98
CA HIS A 131 -17.84 9.63 -8.67
C HIS A 131 -18.34 9.46 -7.22
N GLY A 132 -18.43 10.54 -6.44
CA GLY A 132 -18.94 10.51 -5.06
C GLY A 132 -18.01 9.84 -4.05
N LEU A 133 -16.74 9.62 -4.42
CA LEU A 133 -15.72 8.97 -3.59
C LEU A 133 -14.94 9.96 -2.69
N GLY A 134 -15.11 11.26 -2.93
CA GLY A 134 -14.41 12.34 -2.21
C GLY A 134 -15.19 12.96 -1.05
N ARG A 135 -16.09 12.20 -0.40
CA ARG A 135 -16.92 12.66 0.71
C ARG A 135 -16.32 12.33 2.06
#